data_AF-R5ZUM2-F1
#
_entry.id   AF-R5ZUM2-F1
#
_cell.length_a   1.000
_cell.length_b   1.000
_cell.length_c   1.000
_cell.angle_alpha   90.00
_cell.angle_beta   90.00
_cell.angle_gamma   90.00
#
_symmetry.space_group_name_H-M   'P 1'
#
loop_
_entity.id
_entity.type
_entity.pdbx_description
1 polymer ?
#
loop_
_entity_poly.entity_id
_entity_poly.type
_entity_poly.pdbx_seq_one_letter_code
_entity_poly.pdbx_strand_id
1 'polypeptide(L)'
;MKYCFFYKGETIIPSRFVKKNEGKLWVAEKYICEDIPNLIDKENPRRSIASYIAAYVGKWAPFNFMDIMATYFKKSPDVKDFILRTYS
;
A
#
# COMPACT_ATOMS: atom_id res chain seq x y z
N MET A 1 -9.23 7.83 4.47
CA MET A 1 -9.10 7.54 3.01
C MET A 1 -8.24 8.52 2.20
N LYS A 2 -7.91 9.74 2.65
CA LYS A 2 -7.13 10.72 1.84
C LYS A 2 -5.77 10.23 1.32
N TYR A 3 -5.21 9.16 1.88
CA TYR A 3 -3.87 8.65 1.56
C TYR A 3 -3.88 7.25 0.91
N CYS A 4 -5.04 6.58 0.80
CA CYS A 4 -5.16 5.31 0.07
C CYS A 4 -5.31 5.67 -1.43
N PHE A 5 -4.45 5.16 -2.32
CA PHE A 5 -4.42 5.51 -3.75
C PHE A 5 -5.30 4.60 -4.61
N PHE A 6 -5.34 3.33 -4.28
CA PHE A 6 -6.02 2.27 -5.02
C PHE A 6 -7.39 1.96 -4.42
N TYR A 7 -7.50 1.85 -3.09
CA TYR A 7 -8.76 1.61 -2.38
C TYR A 7 -9.51 2.91 -2.08
N LYS A 8 -10.78 3.00 -2.51
CA LYS A 8 -11.64 4.18 -2.33
C LYS A 8 -12.95 3.89 -1.59
N GLY A 9 -13.08 2.70 -1.00
CA GLY A 9 -14.31 2.28 -0.31
C GLY A 9 -15.18 1.33 -1.12
N GLU A 10 -14.68 0.82 -2.26
CA GLU A 10 -15.43 -0.12 -3.07
C GLU A 10 -15.54 -1.49 -2.38
N THR A 11 -16.74 -2.08 -2.36
CA THR A 11 -16.91 -3.43 -1.78
C THR A 11 -16.11 -4.49 -2.55
N ILE A 12 -16.04 -4.33 -3.88
CA ILE A 12 -15.42 -5.27 -4.82
C ILE A 12 -14.27 -4.58 -5.54
N ILE A 13 -13.17 -5.32 -5.75
CA ILE A 13 -12.02 -4.85 -6.52
C ILE A 13 -12.44 -4.44 -7.95
N PRO A 14 -12.07 -3.24 -8.44
CA PRO A 14 -12.34 -2.84 -9.81
C PRO A 14 -11.74 -3.81 -10.83
N SER A 15 -12.51 -4.20 -11.85
CA SER A 15 -12.10 -5.16 -12.90
C SER A 15 -10.77 -4.79 -13.57
N ARG A 16 -10.53 -3.48 -13.76
CA ARG A 16 -9.27 -2.93 -14.32
C ARG A 16 -8.01 -3.29 -13.53
N PHE A 17 -8.14 -3.66 -12.26
CA PHE A 17 -7.05 -4.00 -11.34
C PHE A 17 -6.85 -5.51 -11.16
N VAL A 18 -7.78 -6.33 -11.66
CA VAL A 18 -7.71 -7.80 -11.53
C VAL A 18 -6.42 -8.33 -12.18
N LYS A 19 -5.70 -9.19 -11.44
CA LYS A 19 -4.40 -9.78 -11.82
C LYS A 19 -3.27 -8.77 -12.07
N LYS A 20 -3.40 -7.51 -11.63
CA LYS A 20 -2.35 -6.49 -11.73
C LYS A 20 -1.79 -6.08 -10.37
N ASN A 21 -0.65 -5.38 -10.37
CA ASN A 21 -0.03 -4.85 -9.16
C ASN A 21 -0.94 -3.83 -8.44
N GLU A 22 -1.73 -3.06 -9.18
CA GLU A 22 -2.75 -2.17 -8.61
C GLU A 22 -3.79 -2.95 -7.80
N GLY A 23 -4.17 -4.15 -8.21
CA GLY A 23 -5.12 -4.98 -7.47
C GLY A 23 -4.53 -5.54 -6.19
N LYS A 24 -3.26 -5.93 -6.25
CA LYS A 24 -2.49 -6.35 -5.07
C LYS A 24 -2.37 -5.22 -4.04
N LEU A 25 -2.07 -4.01 -4.50
CA LEU A 25 -2.01 -2.81 -3.67
C LEU A 25 -3.39 -2.40 -3.15
N TRP A 26 -4.44 -2.56 -3.94
CA TRP A 26 -5.83 -2.34 -3.52
C TRP A 26 -6.20 -3.21 -2.32
N VAL A 27 -5.83 -4.49 -2.33
CA VAL A 27 -6.08 -5.41 -1.19
C VAL A 27 -5.32 -4.96 0.06
N ALA A 28 -4.05 -4.59 -0.09
CA ALA A 28 -3.25 -4.09 1.02
C ALA A 28 -3.85 -2.81 1.62
N GLU A 29 -4.24 -1.86 0.78
CA GLU A 29 -4.88 -0.63 1.22
C GLU A 29 -6.25 -0.87 1.85
N LYS A 30 -7.05 -1.80 1.32
CA LYS A 30 -8.34 -2.16 1.92
C LYS A 30 -8.15 -2.66 3.35
N TYR A 31 -7.27 -3.62 3.55
CA TYR A 31 -6.94 -4.14 4.89
C TYR A 31 -6.50 -3.02 5.85
N ILE A 32 -5.61 -2.14 5.40
CA ILE A 32 -5.08 -1.06 6.25
C ILE A 32 -6.16 -0.01 6.57
N CYS A 33 -6.94 0.38 5.55
CA CYS A 33 -7.91 1.45 5.68
C CYS A 33 -9.22 0.97 6.38
N GLU A 34 -9.51 -0.34 6.42
CA GLU A 34 -10.69 -0.92 7.08
C GLU A 34 -10.38 -1.62 8.41
N ASP A 35 -9.39 -2.52 8.45
CA ASP A 35 -9.18 -3.42 9.58
C ASP A 35 -8.28 -2.82 10.66
N ILE A 36 -7.33 -1.96 10.26
CA ILE A 36 -6.37 -1.35 11.19
C ILE A 36 -6.22 0.18 11.09
N PRO A 37 -7.30 0.97 10.89
CA PRO A 37 -7.20 2.42 10.74
C PRO A 37 -6.64 3.13 11.98
N ASN A 38 -6.81 2.52 13.16
CA ASN A 38 -6.34 3.06 14.44
C ASN A 38 -4.82 2.97 14.63
N LEU A 39 -4.12 2.14 13.84
CA LEU A 39 -2.66 2.00 13.91
C LEU A 39 -1.94 3.05 13.06
N ILE A 40 -2.67 3.83 12.27
CA ILE A 40 -2.10 4.87 11.41
C ILE A 40 -1.64 6.03 12.29
N ASP A 41 -0.35 6.36 12.20
CA ASP A 41 0.22 7.55 12.85
C ASP A 41 -0.46 8.82 12.31
N LYS A 42 -1.03 9.62 13.21
CA LYS A 42 -1.75 10.85 12.86
C LYS A 42 -0.79 12.00 12.51
N GLU A 43 0.44 11.98 13.00
CA GLU A 43 1.46 12.98 12.70
C GLU A 43 2.05 12.74 11.31
N ASN A 44 2.29 11.47 10.95
CA ASN A 44 2.86 11.08 9.66
C ASN A 44 2.02 10.02 8.92
N PRO A 45 0.75 10.29 8.59
CA PRO A 45 -0.18 9.28 8.10
C PRO A 45 0.24 8.67 6.77
N ARG A 46 0.86 9.46 5.88
CA ARG A 46 1.34 8.96 4.58
C ARG A 46 2.48 7.96 4.74
N ARG A 47 3.48 8.25 5.58
CA ARG A 47 4.61 7.35 5.83
C ARG A 47 4.16 6.10 6.57
N SER A 48 3.28 6.26 7.56
CA SER A 48 2.70 5.15 8.31
C SER A 48 1.94 4.19 7.40
N ILE A 49 1.02 4.69 6.56
CA ILE A 49 0.28 3.86 5.60
C ILE A 49 1.23 3.18 4.61
N ALA A 50 2.19 3.92 4.04
CA ALA A 50 3.17 3.33 3.13
C ALA A 50 3.98 2.20 3.80
N SER A 51 4.33 2.36 5.07
CA SER A 51 5.05 1.36 5.86
C SER A 51 4.19 0.12 6.09
N TYR A 52 2.91 0.28 6.43
CA TYR A 52 2.00 -0.86 6.57
C TYR A 52 1.75 -1.57 5.24
N ILE A 53 1.63 -0.84 4.13
CA ILE A 53 1.50 -1.44 2.79
C ILE A 53 2.77 -2.25 2.48
N ALA A 54 3.95 -1.67 2.70
CA ALA A 54 5.22 -2.35 2.49
C ALA A 54 5.33 -3.61 3.37
N ALA A 55 5.02 -3.52 4.66
CA ALA A 55 5.03 -4.67 5.57
C ALA A 55 4.05 -5.77 5.12
N TYR A 56 2.84 -5.38 4.69
CA TYR A 56 1.85 -6.30 4.16
C TYR A 56 2.40 -7.00 2.92
N VAL A 57 2.86 -6.24 1.90
CA VAL A 57 3.43 -6.78 0.66
C VAL A 57 4.65 -7.67 0.91
N GLY A 58 5.56 -7.26 1.80
CA GLY A 58 6.74 -8.04 2.16
C GLY A 58 6.39 -9.38 2.79
N LYS A 59 5.29 -9.45 3.55
CA LYS A 59 4.82 -10.70 4.17
C LYS A 59 4.26 -11.70 3.15
N TRP A 60 3.44 -11.25 2.19
CA TRP A 60 2.72 -12.18 1.29
C TRP A 60 3.38 -12.35 -0.09
N ALA A 61 4.19 -11.39 -0.54
CA ALA A 61 4.89 -11.43 -1.83
C ALA A 61 6.34 -10.95 -1.72
N PRO A 62 7.19 -11.58 -0.88
CA PRO A 62 8.57 -11.15 -0.67
C PRO A 62 9.38 -11.12 -1.98
N PHE A 63 9.23 -12.14 -2.84
CA PHE A 63 9.97 -12.24 -4.11
C PHE A 63 9.53 -11.21 -5.16
N ASN A 64 8.32 -10.66 -5.04
CA ASN A 64 7.78 -9.63 -5.94
C ASN A 64 7.66 -8.27 -5.23
N PHE A 65 8.24 -8.11 -4.04
CA PHE A 65 8.06 -6.93 -3.20
C PHE A 65 8.39 -5.65 -3.96
N MET A 66 9.58 -5.59 -4.57
CA MET A 66 10.04 -4.42 -5.30
C MET A 66 9.19 -4.12 -6.54
N ASP A 67 8.74 -5.15 -7.26
CA ASP A 67 7.88 -4.99 -8.44
C ASP A 67 6.51 -4.42 -8.07
N ILE A 68 5.91 -4.92 -6.98
CA ILE A 68 4.62 -4.43 -6.48
C ILE A 68 4.76 -3.01 -5.92
N MET A 69 5.77 -2.77 -5.08
CA MET A 69 6.00 -1.45 -4.47
C MET A 69 6.44 -0.39 -5.49
N ALA A 70 7.08 -0.77 -6.60
CA ALA A 70 7.36 0.16 -7.69
C ALA A 70 6.08 0.81 -8.25
N THR A 71 4.98 0.06 -8.35
CA THR A 71 3.67 0.60 -8.75
C THR A 71 3.13 1.59 -7.71
N TYR A 72 3.33 1.32 -6.42
CA TYR A 72 2.95 2.23 -5.34
C TYR A 72 3.76 3.53 -5.38
N PHE A 73 5.09 3.44 -5.57
CA PHE A 73 5.98 4.60 -5.63
C PHE A 73 5.71 5.52 -6.83
N LYS A 74 5.09 5.03 -7.91
CA LYS A 74 4.61 5.91 -9.00
C LYS A 74 3.52 6.87 -8.54
N LYS A 75 2.76 6.53 -7.49
CA LYS A 75 1.71 7.38 -6.91
C LYS A 75 2.20 8.19 -5.72
N SER A 76 3.15 7.66 -4.96
CA SER A 76 3.77 8.33 -3.81
C SER A 76 5.31 8.23 -3.91
N PRO A 77 5.96 9.00 -4.78
CA PRO A 77 7.41 8.95 -4.93
C PRO A 77 8.14 9.46 -3.68
N ASP A 78 7.50 10.33 -2.90
CA ASP A 78 8.01 10.96 -1.69
C ASP A 78 8.30 9.99 -0.54
N VAL A 79 7.62 8.84 -0.51
CA VAL A 79 7.85 7.81 0.53
C VAL A 79 8.82 6.73 0.08
N LYS A 80 9.28 6.74 -1.18
CA LYS A 80 10.13 5.69 -1.74
C LYS A 80 11.41 5.49 -0.92
N ASP A 81 12.17 6.55 -0.71
CA ASP A 81 13.46 6.46 -0.01
C ASP A 81 13.29 6.00 1.45
N PHE A 82 12.21 6.45 2.10
CA PHE A 82 11.84 6.01 3.44
C PHE A 82 11.58 4.50 3.46
N ILE A 83 10.73 3.99 2.57
CA ILE A 83 10.38 2.57 2.54
C ILE A 83 11.57 1.70 2.15
N LEU A 84 12.38 2.11 1.17
CA LEU A 84 13.56 1.35 0.80
C LEU A 84 14.51 1.23 1.98
N ARG A 85 14.85 2.32 2.68
CA ARG A 85 15.74 2.25 3.86
C ARG A 85 15.22 1.35 4.98
N THR A 86 13.90 1.16 5.10
CA THR A 86 13.30 0.35 6.17
C THR A 86 13.13 -1.12 5.78
N TYR A 87 12.93 -1.42 4.50
CA TYR A 87 12.53 -2.75 4.02
C TYR A 87 13.45 -3.36 2.94
N SER A 88 14.52 -2.67 2.53
CA SER A 88 15.56 -3.17 1.59
C SER A 88 16.77 -3.73 2.30
#